data_AF-A0A9X3SE45-F1
#
_entry.id   AF-A0A9X3SE45-F1
#
_cell.length_a   1.000
_cell.length_b   1.000
_cell.length_c   1.000
_cell.angle_alpha   90.00
_cell.angle_beta   90.00
_cell.angle_gamma   90.00
#
_symmetry.space_group_name_H-M   'P 1'
#
loop_
_entity.id
_entity.type
_entity.pdbx_description
1 polymer ?
#
loop_
_entity_poly.entity_id
_entity_poly.type
_entity_poly.pdbx_seq_one_letter_code
_entity_poly.pdbx_strand_id
1 'polypeptide(L)'
;MNTAIRFANTDDTSGLERLAQLDSSVVPAAPILLAEEGGQLIAAISARNGTAIADPFTRSANAVELLRTRARQLGAGESRPHRAINSLRLQLR
;
A
#
# COMPACT_ATOMS: atom_id res chain seq x y z
N MET A 1 -10.01 11.22 -11.07
CA MET A 1 -9.15 11.06 -9.88
C MET A 1 -7.90 10.31 -10.29
N ASN A 2 -6.71 10.84 -10.02
CA ASN A 2 -5.45 10.12 -10.22
C ASN A 2 -4.93 9.71 -8.84
N THR A 3 -5.22 8.47 -8.44
CA THR A 3 -4.75 7.92 -7.16
C THR A 3 -3.41 7.23 -7.39
N ALA A 4 -2.34 7.78 -6.82
CA ALA A 4 -1.01 7.18 -6.86
C ALA A 4 -0.83 6.26 -5.65
N ILE A 5 -0.18 5.11 -5.85
CA ILE A 5 0.14 4.15 -4.80
C ILE A 5 1.65 3.97 -4.73
N ARG A 6 2.24 4.14 -3.55
CA ARG A 6 3.67 3.91 -3.30
C ARG A 6 3.92 3.28 -1.93
N PHE A 7 5.14 2.81 -1.70
CA PHE A 7 5.60 2.50 -0.34
C PHE A 7 5.93 3.77 0.43
N ALA A 8 5.66 3.74 1.73
CA ALA A 8 6.11 4.78 2.65
C ALA A 8 7.64 4.76 2.77
N ASN A 9 8.21 5.95 2.91
CA ASN A 9 9.59 6.17 3.32
C ASN A 9 9.63 6.96 4.64
N THR A 10 10.83 7.24 5.15
CA THR A 10 11.02 7.91 6.45
C THR A 10 10.39 9.32 6.50
N ASP A 11 10.33 10.03 5.38
CA ASP A 11 9.74 11.37 5.26
C ASP A 11 8.21 11.36 5.46
N ASP A 12 7.55 10.23 5.17
CA ASP A 12 6.10 10.09 5.31
C ASP A 12 5.63 9.96 6.77
N THR A 13 6.55 9.87 7.75
CA THR A 13 6.24 9.59 9.17
C THR A 13 5.24 10.60 9.74
N SER A 14 5.51 11.91 9.59
CA SER A 14 4.64 12.97 10.11
C SER A 14 3.26 12.96 9.44
N GLY A 15 3.21 12.61 8.15
CA GLY A 15 1.95 12.49 7.40
C GLY A 15 1.12 11.31 7.89
N LEU A 16 1.76 10.17 8.16
CA LEU A 16 1.14 8.99 8.72
C LEU A 16 0.59 9.21 10.14
N GLU A 17 1.34 9.91 10.99
CA GLU A 17 0.89 10.26 12.34
C GLU A 17 -0.35 11.15 12.30
N ARG A 18 -0.35 12.17 11.43
CA ARG A 18 -1.51 13.04 11.22
C ARG A 18 -2.71 12.24 10.72
N LEU A 19 -2.52 11.37 9.74
CA LEU A 19 -3.59 10.55 9.18
C LEU A 19 -4.17 9.60 10.24
N ALA A 20 -3.31 8.98 11.05
CA ALA A 20 -3.73 8.11 12.14
C ALA A 20 -4.54 8.88 13.19
N GLN A 21 -4.12 10.11 13.52
CA GLN A 21 -4.88 10.97 14.44
C GLN A 21 -6.26 11.35 13.89
N LEU A 22 -6.37 11.65 12.58
CA LEU A 22 -7.65 11.93 11.94
C LEU A 22 -8.60 10.72 11.98
N ASP A 23 -8.07 9.53 11.75
CA ASP A 23 -8.81 8.26 11.82
C ASP A 23 -9.06 7.77 13.27
N SER A 24 -8.54 8.47 14.28
CA SER A 24 -8.51 8.02 15.68
C SER A 24 -7.90 6.62 15.87
N SER A 25 -6.87 6.33 15.08
CA SER A 25 -6.15 5.05 15.00
C SER A 25 -4.66 5.24 15.29
N VAL A 26 -3.91 4.14 15.26
CA VAL A 26 -2.44 4.14 15.33
C VAL A 26 -1.83 3.90 13.95
N VAL A 27 -0.59 4.35 13.74
CA VAL A 27 0.13 4.12 12.49
C VAL A 27 0.28 2.61 12.24
N PRO A 28 -0.10 2.09 11.04
CA PRO A 28 0.05 0.69 10.70
C PRO A 28 1.51 0.22 10.74
N ALA A 29 1.71 -1.08 10.98
CA ALA A 29 3.06 -1.66 10.95
C ALA A 29 3.66 -1.66 9.54
N ALA A 30 4.97 -1.42 9.44
CA ALA A 30 5.70 -1.54 8.19
C ALA A 30 5.73 -2.98 7.62
N PRO A 31 5.89 -3.17 6.30
CA PRO A 31 5.94 -2.13 5.26
C PRO A 31 4.56 -1.52 4.98
N ILE A 32 4.51 -0.20 4.77
CA ILE A 32 3.27 0.57 4.59
C ILE A 32 3.13 0.97 3.13
N LEU A 33 1.95 0.76 2.56
CA LEU A 33 1.54 1.33 1.28
C LEU A 33 0.69 2.57 1.52
N LEU A 34 0.97 3.62 0.76
CA LEU A 34 0.30 4.91 0.81
C LEU A 34 -0.55 5.09 -0.44
N ALA A 35 -1.71 5.70 -0.28
CA ALA A 35 -2.50 6.20 -1.39
C ALA A 35 -2.57 7.72 -1.32
N GLU A 36 -2.25 8.33 -2.45
CA GLU A 36 -2.30 9.77 -2.62
C GLU A 36 -3.27 10.17 -3.71
N GLU A 37 -3.99 11.26 -3.47
CA GLU A 37 -4.79 11.94 -4.49
C GLU A 37 -4.34 13.39 -4.58
N GLY A 38 -3.97 13.86 -5.77
CA GLY A 38 -3.54 15.25 -5.97
C GLY A 38 -2.31 15.66 -5.15
N GLY A 39 -1.43 14.71 -4.78
CA GLY A 39 -0.27 14.95 -3.93
C GLY A 39 -0.59 15.06 -2.44
N GLN A 40 -1.78 14.62 -2.01
CA GLN A 40 -2.15 14.52 -0.60
C GLN A 40 -2.33 13.07 -0.20
N LEU A 41 -1.74 12.71 0.95
CA LEU A 41 -1.92 11.40 1.57
C LEU A 41 -3.34 11.27 2.11
N ILE A 42 -4.11 10.32 1.58
CA ILE A 42 -5.53 10.12 1.93
C ILE A 42 -5.81 8.76 2.58
N ALA A 43 -4.93 7.78 2.42
CA ALA A 43 -5.04 6.47 3.07
C ALA A 43 -3.68 5.78 3.15
N ALA A 44 -3.54 4.88 4.12
CA ALA A 44 -2.38 4.00 4.27
C ALA A 44 -2.80 2.61 4.74
N ILE A 45 -2.07 1.57 4.32
CA ILE A 45 -2.27 0.20 4.76
C ILE A 45 -0.94 -0.48 5.06
N SER A 46 -0.90 -1.31 6.10
CA SER A 46 0.18 -2.27 6.28
C SER A 46 0.06 -3.37 5.24
N ALA A 47 1.11 -3.53 4.41
CA ALA A 47 1.18 -4.66 3.49
C ALA A 47 1.40 -5.99 4.21
N ARG A 48 1.81 -5.97 5.49
CA ARG A 48 2.02 -7.18 6.31
C ARG A 48 0.71 -7.76 6.85
N ASN A 49 -0.15 -6.94 7.44
CA ASN A 49 -1.33 -7.42 8.17
C ASN A 49 -2.67 -6.83 7.67
N GLY A 50 -2.64 -5.88 6.73
CA GLY A 50 -3.85 -5.29 6.17
C GLY A 50 -4.55 -4.26 7.07
N THR A 51 -3.95 -3.88 8.21
CA THR A 51 -4.43 -2.76 9.02
C THR A 51 -4.33 -1.48 8.21
N ALA A 52 -5.43 -0.73 8.09
CA ALA A 52 -5.51 0.48 7.30
C ALA A 52 -5.94 1.66 8.15
N ILE A 53 -5.46 2.84 7.79
CA ILE A 53 -5.92 4.15 8.27
C ILE A 53 -6.32 4.98 7.05
N ALA A 54 -7.35 5.81 7.17
CA ALA A 54 -7.84 6.62 6.08
C ALA A 54 -8.27 8.00 6.57
N ASP A 55 -8.27 8.98 5.69
CA ASP A 55 -8.83 10.28 6.04
C ASP A 55 -10.36 10.18 6.02
N PRO A 56 -11.05 10.37 7.16
CA PRO A 56 -12.50 10.19 7.26
C PRO A 56 -13.27 11.39 6.68
N PHE A 57 -12.58 12.49 6.39
CA PHE A 57 -13.17 13.74 5.88
C PHE A 57 -13.15 13.83 4.35
N THR A 58 -12.56 12.85 3.68
CA THR A 58 -12.52 12.73 2.22
C THR A 58 -13.14 11.40 1.76
N ARG A 59 -13.42 11.27 0.45
CA ARG A 59 -13.94 10.03 -0.15
C ARG A 59 -12.82 8.99 -0.34
N SER A 60 -12.14 8.63 0.75
CA SER A 60 -10.98 7.73 0.77
C SER A 60 -11.32 6.24 0.62
N ALA A 61 -12.60 5.85 0.64
CA ALA A 61 -13.03 4.45 0.57
C ALA A 61 -12.50 3.70 -0.67
N ASN A 62 -12.49 4.34 -1.85
CA ASN A 62 -11.96 3.71 -3.06
C ASN A 62 -10.43 3.50 -2.98
N ALA A 63 -9.72 4.47 -2.39
CA ALA A 63 -8.28 4.37 -2.17
C ALA A 63 -7.93 3.23 -1.20
N VAL A 64 -8.71 3.06 -0.13
CA VAL A 64 -8.55 1.93 0.81
C VAL A 64 -8.74 0.59 0.11
N GLU A 65 -9.76 0.43 -0.74
CA GLU A 65 -9.98 -0.81 -1.47
C GLU A 65 -8.86 -1.13 -2.47
N LEU A 66 -8.33 -0.11 -3.14
CA LEU A 66 -7.15 -0.25 -4.01
C LEU A 66 -5.92 -0.69 -3.20
N LEU A 67 -5.68 -0.07 -2.05
CA LEU A 67 -4.60 -0.43 -1.13
C LEU A 67 -4.73 -1.86 -0.61
N ARG A 68 -5.93 -2.29 -0.20
CA ARG A 68 -6.21 -3.67 0.22
C ARG A 68 -5.92 -4.67 -0.90
N THR A 69 -6.37 -4.37 -2.11
CA THR A 69 -6.09 -5.21 -3.28
C THR A 69 -4.59 -5.34 -3.52
N ARG A 70 -3.85 -4.24 -3.42
CA ARG A 70 -2.40 -4.22 -3.61
C ARG A 70 -1.65 -4.98 -2.50
N ALA A 71 -2.01 -4.77 -1.24
CA ALA A 71 -1.44 -5.49 -0.09
C ALA A 71 -1.63 -7.00 -0.24
N ARG A 72 -2.82 -7.44 -0.66
CA ARG A 72 -3.10 -8.86 -0.93
C ARG A 72 -2.25 -9.42 -2.08
N GLN A 73 -2.03 -8.67 -3.15
CA GLN A 73 -1.15 -9.10 -4.24
C GLN A 73 0.29 -9.31 -3.78
N LEU A 74 0.77 -8.45 -2.87
CA LEU A 74 2.11 -8.57 -2.28
C LEU A 74 2.21 -9.79 -1.34
N GLY A 75 1.28 -9.94 -0.39
CA GLY A 75 1.28 -11.09 0.54
C GLY A 75 0.99 -12.44 -0.14
N ALA A 76 0.19 -12.46 -1.22
CA ALA A 76 -0.02 -13.65 -2.03
C ALA A 76 1.22 -14.05 -2.86
N GLY A 77 2.16 -13.11 -3.06
CA GLY A 77 3.48 -13.38 -3.65
C GLY A 77 4.42 -14.12 -2.70
N GLU A 78 4.32 -13.86 -1.39
CA GLU A 78 5.15 -14.52 -0.37
C GLU A 78 4.67 -15.95 -0.03
N SER A 79 3.38 -16.25 -0.22
CA SER A 79 2.80 -17.58 0.03
C SER A 79 2.90 -18.55 -1.16
N ARG A 80 3.58 -18.17 -2.25
CA ARG A 80 3.83 -19.05 -3.40
C ARG A 80 5.26 -19.60 -3.33
N PRO A 81 5.48 -20.90 -3.05
CA PRO A 81 6.77 -21.49 -3.34
C PRO A 81 6.98 -21.34 -4.85
N HIS A 82 8.06 -20.66 -5.19
CA HIS A 82 8.69 -20.53 -6.50
C HIS A 82 8.18 -21.55 -7.55
N ARG A 83 7.19 -21.16 -8.37
CA ARG A 83 7.00 -21.82 -9.66
C ARG A 83 7.87 -21.07 -10.65
N ALA A 84 9.04 -21.65 -10.89
CA ALA A 84 9.96 -21.28 -11.94
C ALA A 84 9.20 -20.98 -13.23
N ILE A 85 9.19 -19.72 -13.65
CA ILE A 85 9.09 -19.36 -15.06
C ILE A 85 10.47 -19.59 -15.68
N ASN A 86 10.89 -20.86 -15.72
CA ASN A 86 11.84 -21.33 -16.71
C ASN A 86 11.05 -21.54 -17.99
N SER A 87 10.83 -20.46 -18.73
CA SER A 87 10.43 -20.52 -20.14
C SER A 87 11.60 -20.02 -20.96
N LEU A 88 12.37 -21.00 -21.44
CA LEU A 88 13.31 -20.95 -22.56
C LEU A 88 13.14 -19.73 -23.47
N ARG A 89 14.20 -18.93 -23.63
CA ARG A 89 15.01 -18.93 -24.88
C ARG A 89 16.29 -18.09 -24.71
N LEU A 90 17.33 -18.72 -24.16
CA LEU A 90 18.67 -18.41 -24.63
C LEU A 90 18.83 -19.20 -25.94
N GLN A 91 18.62 -18.56 -27.08
CA GLN A 91 19.27 -18.99 -28.30
C GLN A 91 20.24 -17.91 -28.71
N LEU A 92 21.52 -18.23 -28.49
CA LEU A 92 22.66 -17.79 -29.27
C LEU A 92 22.27 -17.49 -30.72
N ARG A 93 22.62 -16.31 -31.20
CA ARG A 93 23.54 -16.19 -32.33
C ARG A 93 24.33 -14.90 -32.24
#